data_AF-A0A969JTW9-F1
#
_entry.id   AF-A0A969JTW9-F1
#
_cell.length_a   1.000
_cell.length_b   1.000
_cell.length_c   1.000
_cell.angle_alpha   90.00
_cell.angle_beta   90.00
_cell.angle_gamma   90.00
#
_symmetry.space_group_name_H-M   'P 1'
#
loop_
_entity.id
_entity.type
_entity.pdbx_description
1 polymer ?
#
loop_
_entity_poly.entity_id
_entity_poly.type
_entity_poly.pdbx_seq_one_letter_code
_entity_poly.pdbx_strand_id
1 'polypeptide(L)'
;MGIEDLSIVFARSSINPDAWSVNDPTAMERYVLLQEKSSWVVFYAERGIRNDERWFKTENEACQYFVKLLISDQSTSLGVSNG
;
A
#
# COMPACT_ATOMS: atom_id res chain seq x y z
N MET A 1 -1.12 -6.25 -13.55
CA MET A 1 -0.41 -6.45 -12.27
C MET A 1 -1.47 -6.76 -11.24
N GLY A 2 -1.35 -7.91 -10.60
CA GLY A 2 -2.20 -8.31 -9.49
C GLY A 2 -1.50 -8.09 -8.14
N ILE A 3 -2.19 -8.43 -7.06
CA ILE A 3 -1.64 -8.42 -5.70
C ILE A 3 -0.44 -9.36 -5.58
N GLU A 4 -0.48 -10.49 -6.27
CA GLU A 4 0.60 -11.49 -6.28
C GLU A 4 1.94 -10.90 -6.73
N ASP A 5 1.92 -9.89 -7.61
CA ASP A 5 3.11 -9.21 -8.12
C ASP A 5 3.68 -8.17 -7.12
N LEU A 6 2.88 -7.70 -6.15
CA LEU A 6 3.25 -6.56 -5.30
C LEU A 6 4.49 -6.83 -4.47
N SER A 7 4.61 -8.03 -3.90
CA SER A 7 5.77 -8.40 -3.09
C SER A 7 7.10 -8.28 -3.87
N ILE A 8 7.09 -8.69 -5.14
CA ILE A 8 8.24 -8.62 -6.03
C ILE A 8 8.56 -7.15 -6.38
N VAL A 9 7.54 -6.36 -6.69
CA VAL A 9 7.71 -4.93 -7.01
C VAL A 9 8.29 -4.17 -5.82
N PHE A 10 7.74 -4.38 -4.63
CA PHE A 10 8.16 -3.68 -3.41
C PHE A 10 9.58 -4.06 -2.99
N ALA A 11 9.95 -5.34 -3.09
CA ALA A 11 11.31 -5.79 -2.83
C ALA A 11 12.32 -5.14 -3.79
N ARG A 12 11.96 -4.97 -5.07
CA ARG A 12 12.83 -4.31 -6.07
C ARG A 12 12.95 -2.80 -5.88
N SER A 13 11.98 -2.19 -5.21
CA SER A 13 11.92 -0.74 -4.96
C SER A 13 12.40 -0.35 -3.55
N SER A 14 12.95 -1.29 -2.77
CA SER A 14 13.42 -1.04 -1.39
C SER A 14 12.36 -0.42 -0.47
N ILE A 15 11.09 -0.79 -0.69
CA ILE A 15 9.97 -0.31 0.13
C ILE A 15 9.98 -1.09 1.45
N ASN A 16 9.82 -0.36 2.55
CA ASN A 16 9.74 -0.94 3.88
C ASN A 16 8.50 -1.87 3.97
N PRO A 17 8.67 -3.16 4.31
CA PRO A 17 7.55 -4.08 4.46
C PRO A 17 6.53 -3.65 5.52
N ASP A 18 6.93 -2.84 6.52
CA ASP A 18 6.03 -2.32 7.55
C ASP A 18 5.13 -1.16 7.06
N ALA A 19 5.50 -0.53 5.93
CA ALA A 19 4.80 0.65 5.39
C ALA A 19 3.54 0.30 4.58
N TRP A 20 3.28 -0.99 4.32
CA TRP A 20 2.15 -1.42 3.52
C TRP A 20 1.49 -2.70 4.06
N SER A 21 0.23 -2.90 3.71
CA SER A 21 -0.48 -4.17 3.93
C SER A 21 -1.50 -4.42 2.83
N VAL A 22 -1.82 -5.69 2.58
CA VAL A 22 -2.83 -6.11 1.61
C VAL A 22 -3.86 -7.01 2.29
N ASN A 23 -5.14 -6.69 2.10
CA ASN A 23 -6.29 -7.41 2.64
C ASN A 23 -6.29 -7.57 4.17
N ASP A 24 -5.64 -6.66 4.89
CA ASP A 24 -5.68 -6.57 6.35
C ASP A 24 -6.36 -5.27 6.78
N PRO A 25 -7.66 -5.29 7.10
CA PRO A 25 -8.38 -4.11 7.56
C PRO A 25 -8.01 -3.69 9.00
N THR A 26 -7.23 -4.51 9.71
CA THR A 26 -6.80 -4.23 11.10
C THR A 26 -5.43 -3.57 11.17
N ALA A 27 -4.78 -3.36 10.03
CA ALA A 27 -3.51 -2.68 9.93
C ALA A 27 -3.57 -1.26 10.50
N MET A 28 -2.44 -0.79 11.01
CA MET A 28 -2.29 0.53 11.64
C MET A 28 -0.95 1.15 11.23
N GLU A 29 -0.91 2.47 11.07
CA GLU A 29 0.30 3.23 10.72
C GLU A 29 0.95 2.79 9.40
N ARG A 30 0.12 2.44 8.40
CA ARG A 30 0.57 1.98 7.08
C ARG A 30 -0.47 2.16 5.98
N TYR A 31 -0.01 2.14 4.74
CA TYR A 31 -0.92 2.12 3.59
C TYR A 31 -1.52 0.72 3.41
N VAL A 32 -2.82 0.65 3.14
CA VAL A 32 -3.56 -0.60 3.00
C VAL A 32 -4.22 -0.65 1.65
N LEU A 33 -4.05 -1.76 0.94
CA LEU A 33 -4.87 -2.15 -0.21
C LEU A 33 -5.86 -3.21 0.25
N LEU A 34 -7.16 -2.93 0.18
CA LEU A 34 -8.21 -3.84 0.65
C LEU A 34 -9.22 -4.15 -0.46
N GLN A 35 -9.58 -5.42 -0.61
CA GLN A 35 -10.73 -5.84 -1.41
C GLN A 35 -12.01 -5.69 -0.60
N GLU A 36 -12.93 -4.84 -1.07
CA GLU A 36 -14.26 -4.71 -0.49
C GLU A 36 -15.33 -5.02 -1.55
N LYS A 37 -15.99 -6.17 -1.38
CA LYS A 37 -17.00 -6.71 -2.31
C LYS A 37 -16.44 -6.84 -3.73
N SER A 38 -16.88 -5.98 -4.65
CA SER A 38 -16.50 -5.97 -6.07
C SER A 38 -15.60 -4.77 -6.41
N SER A 39 -14.99 -4.15 -5.41
CA SER A 39 -14.15 -2.97 -5.57
C SER A 39 -12.92 -3.07 -4.68
N TRP A 40 -11.97 -2.19 -4.96
CA TRP A 40 -10.69 -2.11 -4.27
C TRP A 40 -10.56 -0.72 -3.66
N VAL A 41 -9.97 -0.64 -2.48
CA VAL A 41 -9.73 0.63 -1.82
C VAL A 41 -8.29 0.68 -1.32
N VAL A 42 -7.66 1.82 -1.56
CA VAL A 42 -6.35 2.18 -1.00
C VAL A 42 -6.56 3.30 0.01
N PHE A 43 -6.01 3.16 1.20
CA PHE A 43 -6.10 4.17 2.26
C PHE A 43 -4.88 4.10 3.17
N TYR A 44 -4.61 5.17 3.91
CA TYR A 44 -3.66 5.13 5.02
C TYR A 44 -4.39 4.82 6.32
N ALA A 45 -4.01 3.75 7.01
CA ALA A 45 -4.58 3.39 8.29
C ALA A 45 -3.84 4.11 9.41
N GLU A 46 -4.55 4.90 10.22
CA GLU A 46 -3.96 5.59 11.37
C GLU A 46 -4.88 5.42 12.58
N ARG A 47 -4.43 4.69 13.61
CA ARG A 47 -5.17 4.55 14.87
C ARG A 47 -6.62 4.07 14.69
N GLY A 48 -6.85 3.19 13.73
CA GLY A 48 -8.17 2.65 13.38
C GLY A 48 -9.01 3.55 12.46
N ILE A 49 -8.47 4.69 12.02
CA ILE A 49 -9.09 5.61 11.08
C ILE A 49 -8.52 5.36 9.68
N ARG A 50 -9.40 5.37 8.67
CA ARG A 50 -9.03 5.28 7.25
C ARG A 50 -8.90 6.69 6.68
N ASN A 51 -7.69 7.09 6.32
CA ASN A 51 -7.39 8.40 5.72
C ASN A 51 -7.09 8.25 4.22
N ASP A 52 -7.29 9.34 3.46
CA ASP A 52 -6.96 9.45 2.03
C ASP A 52 -7.48 8.29 1.17
N GLU A 53 -8.73 7.88 1.44
CA GLU A 53 -9.34 6.75 0.75
C GLU A 53 -9.49 7.00 -0.74
N ARG A 54 -9.07 6.01 -1.53
CA ARG A 54 -9.26 6.01 -2.97
C ARG A 54 -9.77 4.67 -3.46
N TRP A 55 -10.90 4.72 -4.15
CA TRP A 55 -11.63 3.55 -4.63
C TRP A 55 -11.34 3.27 -6.10
N PHE A 56 -11.25 1.99 -6.43
CA PHE A 56 -10.95 1.47 -7.75
C PHE A 56 -11.88 0.32 -8.10
N LYS A 57 -12.22 0.19 -9.39
CA LYS A 57 -13.08 -0.90 -9.88
C LYS A 57 -12.30 -2.20 -10.07
N THR A 58 -11.02 -2.10 -10.42
CA THR A 58 -10.20 -3.25 -10.75
C THR A 58 -8.98 -3.37 -9.85
N GLU A 59 -8.53 -4.60 -9.64
CA GLU A 59 -7.31 -4.91 -8.89
C GLU A 59 -6.10 -4.23 -9.51
N ASN A 60 -5.99 -4.28 -10.84
CA ASN A 60 -4.87 -3.70 -11.57
C ASN A 60 -4.75 -2.19 -11.36
N GLU A 61 -5.86 -1.44 -11.39
CA GLU A 61 -5.84 0.00 -11.11
C GLU A 61 -5.40 0.30 -9.67
N ALA A 62 -5.92 -0.47 -8.72
CA ALA A 62 -5.59 -0.30 -7.31
C ALA A 62 -4.11 -0.60 -7.03
N CYS A 63 -3.59 -1.71 -7.54
CA CYS A 63 -2.17 -2.09 -7.42
C CYS A 63 -1.25 -1.05 -8.06
N GLN A 64 -1.59 -0.53 -9.25
CA GLN A 64 -0.80 0.50 -9.90
C GLN A 64 -0.76 1.80 -9.09
N TYR A 65 -1.89 2.21 -8.52
CA TYR A 65 -1.94 3.38 -7.65
C TYR A 65 -1.15 3.15 -6.35
N PHE A 66 -1.33 1.99 -5.73
CA PHE A 66 -0.68 1.63 -4.47
C PHE A 66 0.85 1.63 -4.57
N VAL A 67 1.40 1.05 -5.64
CA VAL A 67 2.84 1.09 -5.94
C VAL A 67 3.34 2.51 -6.12
N LYS A 68 2.63 3.34 -6.91
CA LYS A 68 3.01 4.74 -7.13
C LYS A 68 3.00 5.55 -5.84
N LEU A 69 2.00 5.33 -5.00
CA LEU A 69 1.86 5.98 -3.70
C LEU A 69 3.05 5.65 -2.80
N LEU A 70 3.36 4.36 -2.64
CA LEU A 70 4.45 3.89 -1.79
C LEU A 70 5.84 4.30 -2.30
N ILE A 71 6.04 4.41 -3.62
CA ILE A 71 7.32 4.88 -4.18
C ILE A 71 7.48 6.40 -4.03
N SER A 72 6.38 7.15 -4.12
CA SER A 72 6.41 8.62 -4.06
C SER A 72 6.56 9.15 -2.64
N ASP A 73 6.13 8.38 -1.64
CA ASP A 73 6.27 8.71 -0.23
C ASP A 73 7.69 8.34 0.24
N GLN A 74 8.44 9.31 0.76
CA GLN A 74 9.82 9.04 1.20
C GLN A 74 9.86 8.28 2.54
N SER A 75 8.80 8.39 3.34
CA SER A 75 8.71 7.75 4.66
C SER A 75 8.52 6.24 4.61
N THR A 76 8.13 5.72 3.45
CA THR A 76 7.85 4.29 3.22
C THR A 76 9.07 3.53 2.68
N SER A 77 10.15 4.22 2.33
CA SER A 77 11.40 3.60 1.92
C SER A 77 12.16 3.07 3.14
N LEU A 78 12.91 1.97 3.00
CA LEU A 78 13.90 1.59 3.99
C LEU A 78 14.94 2.70 4.02
N GLY A 79 14.79 3.63 4.98
CA GLY A 79 15.70 4.76 5.12
C GLY A 79 17.13 4.24 5.07
N VAL A 80 17.93 4.78 4.14
CA VAL A 80 19.38 4.71 4.28
C VAL A 80 19.67 5.49 5.55
N SER A 81 19.83 4.79 6.66
CA SER A 81 20.43 5.34 7.86
C SER A 81 21.79 5.88 7.45
N ASN A 82 21.90 7.20 7.26
CA ASN A 82 23.17 7.88 7.27
C ASN A 82 23.67 7.80 8.72
N GLY A 83 24.42 6.73 9.01
CA GLY A 83 25.32 6.64 10.16
C GLY A 83 26.67 7.24 9.81
#